data_AF-A0A9W9K121-F1
#
_entry.id   AF-A0A9W9K121-F1
#
_cell.length_a   1.000
_cell.length_b   1.000
_cell.length_c   1.000
_cell.angle_alpha   90.00
_cell.angle_beta   90.00
_cell.angle_gamma   90.00
#
_symmetry.space_group_name_H-M   'P 1'
#
loop_
_entity.id
_entity.type
_entity.pdbx_description
1 polymer ?
#
loop_
_entity_poly.entity_id
_entity_poly.type
_entity_poly.pdbx_seq_one_letter_code
_entity_poly.pdbx_strand_id
1 'polypeptide(L)'
;MSDSDKTGPAWGRLLIEQYFILNWDFSSTENPDQQRSRLVTDFLNLNILPLKWFKIPKDLPAQGFGFRLPTTEEIDIILRPYRCEELRWYAMDPYPDDICPYLLRTYYSTSEDQRAKDDAQMEEWIDTEIFGEEAEWAVLDSEDLFNFGPGPDSWRRIYDILPELAGPLLIQPSRSSDGERIVKRVPEPSDDILKNMYPYFKRDLAIAKENDPGAWLHERDSVIESTGTALQKVATSTYMIIADEEAFQTGKLLVLYLDGFRRVIREARIDGERDDIGSIVGSWMETSDLLEYSTLSERYRVNGDLGRELYQLTEVLADL
;
A
#
# COMPACT_ATOMS: atom_id res chain seq x y z
N MET A 1 10.69 -16.68 18.66
CA MET A 1 9.72 -15.59 18.88
C MET A 1 8.73 -16.05 19.93
N SER A 2 8.39 -15.24 20.92
CA SER A 2 7.29 -15.59 21.85
C SER A 2 6.00 -15.58 21.07
N ASP A 3 5.17 -16.62 21.21
CA ASP A 3 3.76 -16.60 20.80
C ASP A 3 3.08 -15.45 21.55
N SER A 4 3.09 -14.25 20.99
CA SER A 4 2.15 -13.23 21.37
C SER A 4 0.78 -13.75 20.93
N ASP A 5 -0.18 -13.71 21.83
CA ASP A 5 -1.56 -14.03 21.46
C ASP A 5 -2.03 -12.92 20.51
N LYS A 6 -1.98 -13.18 19.20
CA LYS A 6 -2.44 -12.27 18.12
C LYS A 6 -3.97 -12.15 18.16
N THR A 7 -4.46 -11.56 19.23
CA THR A 7 -5.88 -11.32 19.47
C THR A 7 -6.27 -9.98 18.85
N GLY A 8 -7.31 -9.99 18.03
CA GLY A 8 -7.82 -8.79 17.37
C GLY A 8 -8.46 -7.80 18.35
N PRO A 9 -8.71 -6.56 17.91
CA PRO A 9 -9.41 -5.57 18.72
C PRO A 9 -10.85 -6.00 19.06
N ALA A 10 -11.49 -5.24 19.95
CA ALA A 10 -12.95 -5.31 20.11
C ALA A 10 -13.67 -5.15 18.75
N TRP A 11 -14.75 -5.92 18.54
CA TRP A 11 -15.52 -5.90 17.29
C TRP A 11 -16.09 -4.52 16.96
N GLY A 12 -16.06 -4.18 15.67
CA GLY A 12 -16.48 -2.88 15.16
C GLY A 12 -15.43 -1.79 15.35
N ARG A 13 -14.16 -2.14 15.56
CA ARG A 13 -13.10 -1.15 15.73
C ARG A 13 -12.32 -0.89 14.46
N LEU A 14 -12.27 -1.88 13.57
CA LEU A 14 -11.56 -1.74 12.30
C LEU A 14 -12.40 -0.94 11.30
N LEU A 15 -11.73 -0.30 10.33
CA LEU A 15 -12.40 0.56 9.34
C LEU A 15 -13.37 -0.22 8.47
N ILE A 16 -12.91 -1.37 7.99
CA ILE A 16 -13.71 -2.25 7.17
C ILE A 16 -14.90 -2.81 7.96
N GLU A 17 -14.73 -3.09 9.26
CA GLU A 17 -15.84 -3.54 10.12
C GLU A 17 -16.90 -2.45 10.27
N GLN A 18 -16.51 -1.18 10.50
CA GLN A 18 -17.46 -0.06 10.50
C GLN A 18 -18.16 0.09 9.15
N TYR A 19 -17.41 -0.05 8.06
CA TYR A 19 -17.99 0.04 6.73
C TYR A 19 -19.02 -1.06 6.48
N PHE A 20 -18.73 -2.30 6.86
CA PHE A 20 -19.66 -3.41 6.76
C PHE A 20 -20.94 -3.15 7.55
N ILE A 21 -20.83 -2.86 8.85
CA ILE A 21 -22.03 -2.73 9.69
C ILE A 21 -22.88 -1.50 9.32
N LEU A 22 -22.33 -0.50 8.63
CA LEU A 22 -23.07 0.66 8.16
C LEU A 22 -23.73 0.45 6.79
N ASN A 23 -23.23 -0.49 5.99
CA ASN A 23 -23.66 -0.70 4.60
C ASN A 23 -24.22 -2.11 4.34
N TRP A 24 -24.33 -2.94 5.38
CA TRP A 24 -24.93 -4.27 5.26
C TRP A 24 -26.44 -4.17 5.05
N ASP A 25 -26.93 -4.89 4.05
CA ASP A 25 -28.35 -5.01 3.73
C ASP A 25 -28.83 -6.43 4.03
N PHE A 26 -29.55 -6.58 5.14
CA PHE A 26 -30.20 -7.83 5.56
C PHE A 26 -31.35 -8.25 4.62
N SER A 27 -31.83 -7.36 3.76
CA SER A 27 -32.87 -7.66 2.77
C SER A 27 -32.32 -8.04 1.39
N SER A 28 -31.00 -7.96 1.20
CA SER A 28 -30.34 -8.29 -0.06
C SER A 28 -30.56 -9.76 -0.44
N THR A 29 -30.66 -10.01 -1.75
CA THR A 29 -30.70 -11.37 -2.31
C THR A 29 -29.31 -11.98 -2.46
N GLU A 30 -28.24 -11.19 -2.27
CA GLU A 30 -26.86 -11.68 -2.24
C GLU A 30 -26.67 -12.61 -1.05
N ASN A 31 -25.91 -13.69 -1.23
CA ASN A 31 -25.46 -14.44 -0.04
C ASN A 31 -24.46 -13.58 0.76
N PRO A 32 -24.27 -13.85 2.07
CA PRO A 32 -23.39 -13.03 2.91
C PRO A 32 -21.97 -12.86 2.36
N ASP A 33 -21.41 -13.89 1.73
CA ASP A 33 -20.04 -13.87 1.21
C ASP A 33 -19.92 -12.93 0.01
N GLN A 34 -20.90 -12.98 -0.90
CA GLN A 34 -20.99 -12.06 -2.04
C GLN A 34 -21.12 -10.62 -1.57
N GLN A 35 -21.97 -10.38 -0.57
CA GLN A 35 -22.15 -9.06 -0.02
C GLN A 35 -20.87 -8.54 0.63
N ARG A 36 -20.16 -9.38 1.40
CA ARG A 36 -18.84 -9.05 1.97
C ARG A 36 -17.83 -8.67 0.89
N SER A 37 -17.66 -9.50 -0.14
CA SER A 37 -16.71 -9.23 -1.23
C SER A 37 -17.02 -7.92 -1.96
N ARG A 38 -18.31 -7.63 -2.21
CA ARG A 38 -18.74 -6.36 -2.79
C ARG A 38 -18.39 -5.19 -1.86
N LEU A 39 -18.71 -5.29 -0.57
CA LEU A 39 -18.44 -4.22 0.39
C LEU A 39 -16.93 -3.97 0.59
N VAL A 40 -16.08 -5.00 0.52
CA VAL A 40 -14.62 -4.82 0.51
C VAL A 40 -14.20 -4.01 -0.72
N THR A 41 -14.72 -4.37 -1.89
CA THR A 41 -14.45 -3.66 -3.14
C THR A 41 -14.90 -2.19 -3.06
N ASP A 42 -16.11 -1.95 -2.54
CA ASP A 42 -16.66 -0.61 -2.37
C ASP A 42 -15.81 0.22 -1.40
N PHE A 43 -15.39 -0.35 -0.26
CA PHE A 43 -14.50 0.29 0.71
C PHE A 43 -13.14 0.66 0.10
N LEU A 44 -12.57 -0.25 -0.68
CA LEU A 44 -11.31 -0.04 -1.38
C LEU A 44 -11.40 1.05 -2.45
N ASN A 45 -12.59 1.35 -2.96
CA ASN A 45 -12.82 2.41 -3.96
C ASN A 45 -13.17 3.77 -3.35
N LEU A 46 -13.26 3.88 -2.02
CA LEU A 46 -13.44 5.17 -1.35
C LEU A 46 -12.16 6.02 -1.47
N ASN A 47 -12.23 7.17 -2.14
CA ASN A 47 -11.12 8.13 -2.12
C ASN A 47 -10.99 8.83 -0.76
N ILE A 48 -12.13 9.13 -0.13
CA ILE A 48 -12.20 9.93 1.09
C ILE A 48 -12.60 9.03 2.25
N LEU A 49 -11.76 9.01 3.28
CA LEU A 49 -12.01 8.31 4.52
C LEU A 49 -12.09 9.32 5.67
N PRO A 50 -13.06 9.19 6.59
CA PRO A 50 -13.11 10.02 7.79
C PRO A 50 -11.82 9.90 8.61
N LEU A 51 -11.20 11.00 9.05
CA LEU A 51 -9.96 10.89 9.84
C LEU A 51 -10.18 10.20 11.19
N LYS A 52 -11.36 10.38 11.79
CA LYS A 52 -11.75 9.79 13.09
C LYS A 52 -11.59 8.27 13.12
N TRP A 53 -11.59 7.65 11.95
CA TRP A 53 -11.46 6.22 11.77
C TRP A 53 -10.03 5.72 12.03
N PHE A 54 -9.00 6.55 11.81
CA PHE A 54 -7.60 6.13 11.94
C PHE A 54 -6.96 6.40 13.31
N LYS A 55 -7.54 7.26 14.16
CA LYS A 55 -6.88 7.75 15.38
C LYS A 55 -7.57 7.29 16.67
N ILE A 56 -7.64 5.98 16.92
CA ILE A 56 -8.05 5.48 18.25
C ILE A 56 -6.90 4.71 18.93
N PRO A 57 -6.31 5.25 20.01
CA PRO A 57 -5.33 4.54 20.83
C PRO A 57 -5.84 3.16 21.28
N LYS A 58 -5.03 2.10 21.12
CA LYS A 58 -5.40 0.68 21.35
C LYS A 58 -6.17 0.43 22.66
N ASP A 59 -5.91 1.21 23.70
CA ASP A 59 -6.48 1.04 25.05
C ASP A 59 -7.82 1.75 25.30
N LEU A 60 -8.30 2.59 24.38
CA LEU A 60 -9.53 3.36 24.60
C LEU A 60 -10.79 2.72 24.01
N PRO A 61 -11.95 2.84 24.70
CA PRO A 61 -13.21 2.30 24.21
C PRO A 61 -13.71 3.05 22.97
N ALA A 62 -14.14 2.30 21.94
CA ALA A 62 -14.61 2.84 20.66
C ALA A 62 -15.81 3.80 20.78
N GLN A 63 -16.62 3.64 21.84
CA GLN A 63 -17.84 4.42 22.11
C GLN A 63 -17.60 5.94 22.24
N GLY A 64 -16.38 6.37 22.58
CA GLY A 64 -16.02 7.80 22.70
C GLY A 64 -15.62 8.47 21.37
N PHE A 65 -15.45 7.70 20.30
CA PHE A 65 -14.87 8.19 19.03
C PHE A 65 -15.85 8.18 17.86
N GLY A 66 -17.15 7.97 18.13
CA GLY A 66 -18.20 7.95 17.12
C GLY A 66 -18.25 6.67 16.28
N PHE A 67 -17.64 5.59 16.77
CA PHE A 67 -17.79 4.25 16.22
C PHE A 67 -19.10 3.64 16.69
N ARG A 68 -19.80 2.98 15.78
CA ARG A 68 -21.00 2.22 16.13
C ARG A 68 -20.58 0.87 16.72
N LEU A 69 -21.14 0.52 17.87
CA LEU A 69 -20.98 -0.83 18.41
C LEU A 69 -21.79 -1.81 17.56
N PRO A 70 -21.19 -2.93 17.12
CA PRO A 70 -21.95 -3.98 16.48
C PRO A 70 -22.79 -4.73 17.50
N THR A 71 -23.96 -5.20 17.06
CA THR A 71 -24.79 -6.14 17.81
C THR A 71 -24.20 -7.55 17.74
N THR A 72 -24.63 -8.46 18.62
CA THR A 72 -24.22 -9.87 18.56
C THR A 72 -24.51 -10.51 17.20
N GLU A 73 -25.68 -10.20 16.63
CA GLU A 73 -26.07 -10.70 15.31
C GLU A 73 -25.13 -10.21 14.20
N GLU A 74 -24.76 -8.93 14.22
CA GLU A 74 -23.80 -8.36 13.26
C GLU A 74 -22.41 -8.96 13.42
N ILE A 75 -21.96 -9.21 14.66
CA ILE A 75 -20.68 -9.89 14.89
C ILE A 75 -20.73 -11.29 14.27
N ASP A 76 -21.76 -12.07 14.56
CA ASP A 76 -21.80 -13.48 14.18
C ASP A 76 -22.10 -13.71 12.69
N ILE A 77 -22.86 -12.82 12.05
CA ILE A 77 -23.25 -12.94 10.64
C ILE A 77 -22.28 -12.19 9.70
N ILE A 78 -21.81 -11.01 10.11
CA ILE A 78 -21.11 -10.08 9.22
C ILE A 78 -19.60 -10.12 9.46
N LEU A 79 -19.17 -9.93 10.72
CA LEU A 79 -17.77 -9.64 11.02
C LEU A 79 -16.93 -10.89 11.26
N ARG A 80 -17.40 -11.80 12.13
CA ARG A 80 -16.68 -13.03 12.50
C ARG A 80 -16.42 -13.95 11.30
N PRO A 81 -17.37 -14.14 10.35
CA PRO A 81 -17.11 -14.97 9.16
C PRO A 81 -16.15 -14.33 8.16
N TYR A 82 -15.87 -13.03 8.27
CA TYR A 82 -14.95 -12.33 7.39
C TYR A 82 -13.49 -12.58 7.73
N ARG A 83 -13.14 -12.50 9.02
CA ARG A 83 -11.74 -12.42 9.43
C ARG A 83 -11.53 -13.05 10.81
N CYS A 84 -10.50 -13.88 10.94
CA CYS A 84 -10.06 -14.45 12.21
C CYS A 84 -9.35 -13.40 13.08
N GLU A 85 -9.15 -13.69 14.38
CA GLU A 85 -8.51 -12.76 15.32
C GLU A 85 -7.10 -12.36 14.90
N GLU A 86 -6.31 -13.28 14.34
CA GLU A 86 -4.94 -12.99 13.86
C GLU A 86 -4.94 -11.92 12.76
N LEU A 87 -5.77 -12.07 11.72
CA LEU A 87 -5.87 -11.06 10.68
C LEU A 87 -6.45 -9.74 11.22
N ARG A 88 -7.32 -9.79 12.23
CA ARG A 88 -7.86 -8.58 12.88
C ARG A 88 -6.79 -7.86 13.68
N TRP A 89 -5.83 -8.59 14.26
CA TRP A 89 -4.66 -8.03 14.92
C TRP A 89 -3.78 -7.27 13.93
N TYR A 90 -3.43 -7.86 12.78
CA TYR A 90 -2.68 -7.19 11.71
C TYR A 90 -3.37 -5.91 11.22
N ALA A 91 -4.69 -5.95 11.08
CA ALA A 91 -5.47 -4.81 10.58
C ALA A 91 -5.62 -3.65 11.57
N MET A 92 -5.37 -3.85 12.86
CA MET A 92 -5.60 -2.82 13.87
C MET A 92 -4.67 -1.62 13.71
N ASP A 93 -3.44 -1.89 13.31
CA ASP A 93 -2.36 -0.91 13.23
C ASP A 93 -1.38 -1.35 12.14
N PRO A 94 -1.76 -1.19 10.86
CA PRO A 94 -1.01 -1.79 9.76
C PRO A 94 0.35 -1.11 9.51
N TYR A 95 0.55 0.13 9.95
CA TYR A 95 1.81 0.85 9.75
C TYR A 95 2.19 1.58 11.04
N PRO A 96 2.57 0.85 12.11
CA PRO A 96 2.79 1.44 13.43
C PRO A 96 4.00 2.41 13.46
N ASP A 97 4.93 2.28 12.53
CA ASP A 97 6.14 3.09 12.41
C ASP A 97 6.12 4.09 11.24
N ASP A 98 5.02 4.10 10.46
CA ASP A 98 4.85 4.90 9.24
C ASP A 98 6.03 4.78 8.23
N ILE A 99 6.80 3.69 8.26
CA ILE A 99 8.04 3.55 7.49
C ILE A 99 8.22 2.14 6.93
N CYS A 100 8.13 1.11 7.75
CA CYS A 100 8.50 -0.26 7.37
C CYS A 100 7.47 -0.85 6.39
N PRO A 101 7.91 -1.48 5.29
CA PRO A 101 7.02 -2.11 4.33
C PRO A 101 6.54 -3.47 4.85
N TYR A 102 5.42 -3.92 4.30
CA TYR A 102 5.05 -5.32 4.44
C TYR A 102 5.90 -6.21 3.52
N LEU A 103 6.38 -7.33 4.05
CA LEU A 103 6.88 -8.47 3.27
C LEU A 103 5.80 -9.54 3.21
N LEU A 104 5.24 -9.78 2.03
CA LEU A 104 4.20 -10.77 1.80
C LEU A 104 4.74 -12.00 1.06
N ARG A 105 4.70 -13.16 1.71
CA ARG A 105 4.99 -14.44 1.05
C ARG A 105 3.72 -15.02 0.45
N THR A 106 3.75 -15.21 -0.87
CA THR A 106 2.61 -15.73 -1.64
C THR A 106 2.83 -17.14 -2.19
N TYR A 107 4.07 -17.65 -2.13
CA TYR A 107 4.44 -18.96 -2.63
C TYR A 107 4.99 -19.87 -1.53
N TYR A 108 4.50 -21.10 -1.52
CA TYR A 108 4.89 -22.17 -0.60
C TYR A 108 5.09 -23.45 -1.41
N SER A 109 6.32 -23.95 -1.47
CA SER A 109 6.64 -25.16 -2.21
C SER A 109 5.95 -26.39 -1.61
N THR A 110 5.39 -27.24 -2.47
CA THR A 110 4.83 -28.55 -2.08
C THR A 110 5.91 -29.63 -1.91
N SER A 111 7.12 -29.38 -2.39
CA SER A 111 8.28 -30.26 -2.18
C SER A 111 8.96 -29.91 -0.87
N GLU A 112 9.08 -30.88 0.05
CA GLU A 112 9.68 -30.70 1.38
C GLU A 112 11.13 -30.16 1.30
N ASP A 113 11.98 -30.74 0.44
CA ASP A 113 13.37 -30.32 0.28
C ASP A 113 13.50 -28.88 -0.24
N GLN A 114 12.59 -28.48 -1.14
CA GLN A 114 12.58 -27.11 -1.66
C GLN A 114 11.97 -26.15 -0.65
N ARG A 115 10.92 -26.56 0.07
CA ARG A 115 10.30 -25.77 1.11
C ARG A 115 11.29 -25.41 2.22
N ALA A 116 12.11 -26.37 2.67
CA ALA A 116 13.14 -26.10 3.67
C ALA A 116 14.18 -25.05 3.20
N LYS A 117 14.48 -25.01 1.90
CA LYS A 117 15.36 -23.98 1.32
C LYS A 117 14.66 -22.62 1.21
N ASP A 118 13.40 -22.63 0.77
CA ASP A 118 12.59 -21.41 0.66
C ASP A 118 12.37 -20.79 2.04
N ASP A 119 12.13 -21.60 3.07
CA ASP A 119 11.98 -21.14 4.45
C ASP A 119 13.29 -20.55 4.99
N ALA A 120 14.44 -21.18 4.73
CA ALA A 120 15.75 -20.61 5.08
C ALA A 120 16.03 -19.30 4.31
N GLN A 121 15.62 -19.20 3.05
CA GLN A 121 15.76 -17.97 2.27
C GLN A 121 14.88 -16.84 2.82
N MET A 122 13.67 -17.16 3.28
CA MET A 122 12.81 -16.20 3.99
C MET A 122 13.49 -15.70 5.27
N GLU A 123 14.10 -16.59 6.07
CA GLU A 123 14.85 -16.21 7.27
C GLU A 123 15.99 -15.23 6.94
N GLU A 124 16.73 -15.45 5.84
CA GLU A 124 17.78 -14.53 5.38
C GLU A 124 17.22 -13.15 4.97
N TRP A 125 16.06 -13.10 4.31
CA TRP A 125 15.45 -11.82 3.92
C TRP A 125 14.88 -11.01 5.09
N ILE A 126 14.47 -11.68 6.16
CA ILE A 126 13.93 -11.01 7.37
C ILE A 126 15.02 -10.70 8.41
N ASP A 127 16.20 -11.34 8.35
CA ASP A 127 17.33 -11.09 9.24
C ASP A 127 18.04 -9.76 8.89
N THR A 128 17.29 -8.67 8.99
CA THR A 128 17.73 -7.30 8.72
C THR A 128 17.35 -6.40 9.89
N GLU A 129 18.09 -5.31 10.10
CA GLU A 129 17.75 -4.32 11.13
C GLU A 129 16.36 -3.69 10.94
N ILE A 130 15.83 -3.69 9.70
CA ILE A 130 14.50 -3.15 9.35
C ILE A 130 13.35 -3.99 9.88
N PHE A 131 13.51 -5.32 9.88
CA PHE A 131 12.48 -6.24 10.36
C PHE A 131 12.75 -6.71 11.79
N GLY A 132 13.83 -6.28 12.43
CA GLY A 132 14.22 -6.77 13.75
C GLY A 132 13.10 -6.72 14.79
N GLU A 133 12.55 -5.52 15.06
CA GLU A 133 11.43 -5.34 15.98
C GLU A 133 10.07 -5.38 15.25
N GLU A 134 10.09 -5.21 13.93
CA GLU A 134 8.92 -5.02 13.08
C GLU A 134 8.39 -6.32 12.45
N ALA A 135 9.20 -7.38 12.39
CA ALA A 135 8.87 -8.64 11.72
C ALA A 135 7.52 -9.22 12.17
N GLU A 136 7.19 -9.06 13.46
CA GLU A 136 5.96 -9.58 14.04
C GLU A 136 4.71 -9.07 13.32
N TRP A 137 4.71 -7.80 12.90
CA TRP A 137 3.59 -7.18 12.21
C TRP A 137 3.82 -7.02 10.71
N ALA A 138 5.06 -6.84 10.25
CA ALA A 138 5.39 -6.51 8.87
C ALA A 138 5.59 -7.74 7.96
N VAL A 139 5.92 -8.91 8.53
CA VAL A 139 6.12 -10.15 7.76
C VAL A 139 4.83 -10.98 7.75
N LEU A 140 4.28 -11.18 6.55
CA LEU A 140 3.10 -11.96 6.27
C LEU A 140 3.51 -13.30 5.64
N ASP A 141 3.92 -14.24 6.50
CA ASP A 141 4.41 -15.59 6.15
C ASP A 141 3.59 -16.66 6.89
N SER A 142 2.42 -16.98 6.33
CA SER A 142 1.50 -17.99 6.81
C SER A 142 0.78 -18.60 5.62
N GLU A 143 1.09 -19.86 5.33
CA GLU A 143 0.54 -20.60 4.19
C GLU A 143 -1.00 -20.63 4.24
N ASP A 144 -1.58 -20.83 5.42
CA ASP A 144 -3.03 -20.91 5.63
C ASP A 144 -3.76 -19.60 5.30
N LEU A 145 -3.07 -18.46 5.40
CA LEU A 145 -3.65 -17.13 5.21
C LEU A 145 -3.27 -16.48 3.88
N PHE A 146 -2.04 -16.70 3.41
CA PHE A 146 -1.43 -15.92 2.33
C PHE A 146 -1.04 -16.76 1.11
N ASN A 147 -1.34 -18.06 1.10
CA ASN A 147 -1.23 -18.88 -0.12
C ASN A 147 -2.36 -18.52 -1.10
N PHE A 148 -2.11 -17.49 -1.91
CA PHE A 148 -3.07 -16.98 -2.88
C PHE A 148 -3.12 -17.76 -4.21
N GLY A 149 -2.29 -18.80 -4.33
CA GLY A 149 -2.11 -19.58 -5.55
C GLY A 149 -1.23 -18.88 -6.58
N PRO A 150 -0.93 -19.56 -7.70
CA PRO A 150 -0.04 -19.05 -8.72
C PRO A 150 -0.68 -17.93 -9.54
N GLY A 151 0.14 -17.01 -10.03
CA GLY A 151 -0.27 -15.95 -10.97
C GLY A 151 0.39 -14.61 -10.66
N PRO A 152 0.62 -13.76 -11.68
CA PRO A 152 1.40 -12.52 -11.54
C PRO A 152 0.73 -11.47 -10.63
N ASP A 153 -0.58 -11.56 -10.42
CA ASP A 153 -1.38 -10.63 -9.62
C ASP A 153 -2.01 -11.30 -8.38
N SER A 154 -1.59 -12.53 -8.01
CA SER A 154 -2.20 -13.26 -6.90
C SER A 154 -2.06 -12.53 -5.56
N TRP A 155 -0.97 -11.77 -5.39
CA TRP A 155 -0.72 -10.91 -4.24
C TRP A 155 -1.86 -9.92 -3.97
N ARG A 156 -2.61 -9.47 -4.99
CA ARG A 156 -3.72 -8.52 -4.82
C ARG A 156 -4.84 -9.06 -3.93
N ARG A 157 -4.95 -10.38 -3.80
CA ARG A 157 -5.91 -11.05 -2.92
C ARG A 157 -5.69 -10.73 -1.45
N ILE A 158 -4.52 -10.20 -1.08
CA ILE A 158 -4.29 -9.67 0.26
C ILE A 158 -5.31 -8.60 0.63
N TYR A 159 -5.77 -7.78 -0.33
CA TYR A 159 -6.75 -6.73 -0.07
C TYR A 159 -8.17 -7.25 0.16
N ASP A 160 -8.46 -8.51 -0.20
CA ASP A 160 -9.73 -9.13 0.13
C ASP A 160 -9.82 -9.38 1.64
N ILE A 161 -8.69 -9.69 2.27
CA ILE A 161 -8.61 -10.06 3.69
C ILE A 161 -7.99 -8.98 4.57
N LEU A 162 -7.20 -8.04 4.02
CA LEU A 162 -6.54 -6.91 4.69
C LEU A 162 -6.55 -5.66 3.78
N PRO A 163 -7.73 -5.08 3.43
CA PRO A 163 -7.85 -3.84 2.69
C PRO A 163 -7.15 -2.63 3.34
N GLU A 164 -6.85 -2.71 4.64
CA GLU A 164 -6.09 -1.70 5.38
C GLU A 164 -4.66 -1.50 4.82
N LEU A 165 -4.08 -2.53 4.19
CA LEU A 165 -2.77 -2.45 3.52
C LEU A 165 -2.78 -1.58 2.27
N ALA A 166 -3.94 -1.10 1.81
CA ALA A 166 -4.00 -0.09 0.75
C ALA A 166 -3.53 1.30 1.24
N GLY A 167 -3.20 1.43 2.52
CA GLY A 167 -2.69 2.65 3.13
C GLY A 167 -3.77 3.73 3.34
N PRO A 168 -3.35 4.99 3.52
CA PRO A 168 -1.97 5.46 3.35
C PRO A 168 -1.05 5.05 4.52
N LEU A 169 0.22 4.77 4.20
CA LEU A 169 1.31 4.51 5.14
C LEU A 169 1.64 5.77 5.94
N LEU A 170 1.51 6.96 5.34
CA LEU A 170 1.56 8.25 6.03
C LEU A 170 0.20 8.94 5.99
N ILE A 171 -0.44 9.10 7.15
CA ILE A 171 -1.73 9.77 7.23
C ILE A 171 -1.54 11.28 7.14
N GLN A 172 -1.85 11.84 5.97
CA GLN A 172 -1.93 13.28 5.76
C GLN A 172 -3.38 13.77 5.85
N PRO A 173 -3.81 14.32 6.99
CA PRO A 173 -5.18 14.78 7.14
C PRO A 173 -5.45 16.02 6.28
N SER A 174 -6.51 15.97 5.50
CA SER A 174 -7.05 17.10 4.75
C SER A 174 -8.36 17.60 5.37
N ARG A 175 -8.93 18.65 4.78
CA ARG A 175 -10.28 19.13 5.11
C ARG A 175 -11.21 18.92 3.92
N SER A 176 -12.40 18.39 4.18
CA SER A 176 -13.50 18.37 3.21
C SER A 176 -14.15 19.74 3.07
N SER A 177 -15.05 19.89 2.09
CA SER A 177 -15.76 21.15 1.81
C SER A 177 -16.63 21.67 2.96
N ASP A 178 -17.09 20.77 3.82
CA ASP A 178 -17.85 21.03 5.05
C ASP A 178 -16.96 21.22 6.29
N GLY A 179 -15.63 21.17 6.11
CA GLY A 179 -14.64 21.41 7.16
C GLY A 179 -14.30 20.21 8.03
N GLU A 180 -14.86 19.03 7.75
CA GLU A 180 -14.49 17.80 8.45
C GLU A 180 -13.06 17.38 8.11
N ARG A 181 -12.41 16.68 9.06
CA ARG A 181 -11.07 16.14 8.84
C ARG A 181 -11.18 14.80 8.14
N ILE A 182 -10.51 14.68 7.01
CA ILE A 182 -10.53 13.50 6.16
C ILE A 182 -9.11 13.01 5.85
N VAL A 183 -9.02 11.80 5.33
CA VAL A 183 -7.83 11.22 4.71
C VAL A 183 -8.20 10.93 3.26
N LYS A 184 -7.40 11.43 2.33
CA LYS A 184 -7.50 11.07 0.92
C LYS A 184 -6.60 9.87 0.64
N ARG A 185 -7.08 8.91 -0.15
CA ARG A 185 -6.27 7.77 -0.59
C ARG A 185 -5.22 8.20 -1.61
N VAL A 186 -5.59 9.08 -2.53
CA VAL A 186 -4.70 9.61 -3.56
C VAL A 186 -4.65 11.13 -3.50
N PRO A 187 -3.45 11.74 -3.52
CA PRO A 187 -3.33 13.18 -3.61
C PRO A 187 -3.79 13.68 -4.98
N GLU A 188 -4.51 14.77 -5.00
CA GLU A 188 -4.96 15.43 -6.23
C GLU A 188 -4.03 16.60 -6.56
N PRO A 189 -3.88 17.00 -7.84
CA PRO A 189 -3.04 18.13 -8.23
C PRO A 189 -3.35 19.44 -7.47
N SER A 190 -4.60 19.60 -7.00
CA SER A 190 -5.02 20.74 -6.20
C SER A 190 -4.59 20.69 -4.73
N ASP A 191 -4.08 19.57 -4.25
CA ASP A 191 -3.65 19.40 -2.87
C ASP A 191 -2.31 20.13 -2.63
N ASP A 192 -2.16 20.71 -1.44
CA ASP A 192 -1.01 21.57 -1.11
C ASP A 192 0.32 20.83 -1.28
N ILE A 193 0.37 19.52 -1.01
CA ILE A 193 1.57 18.71 -1.19
C ILE A 193 2.03 18.71 -2.65
N LEU A 194 1.15 18.43 -3.62
CA LEU A 194 1.51 18.42 -5.04
C LEU A 194 1.73 19.84 -5.57
N LYS A 195 0.90 20.80 -5.17
CA LYS A 195 1.08 22.22 -5.51
C LYS A 195 2.46 22.76 -5.13
N ASN A 196 2.96 22.38 -3.95
CA ASN A 196 4.28 22.79 -3.49
C ASN A 196 5.41 22.09 -4.25
N MET A 197 5.17 20.93 -4.85
CA MET A 197 6.16 20.16 -5.60
C MET A 197 6.29 20.61 -7.06
N TYR A 198 5.21 21.08 -7.70
CA TYR A 198 5.25 21.49 -9.11
C TYR A 198 6.30 22.56 -9.46
N PRO A 199 6.55 23.60 -8.64
CA PRO A 199 7.61 24.56 -8.91
C PRO A 199 9.01 23.93 -8.95
N TYR A 200 9.29 22.97 -8.06
CA TYR A 200 10.55 22.23 -8.05
C TYR A 200 10.66 21.34 -9.28
N PHE A 201 9.61 20.58 -9.59
CA PHE A 201 9.55 19.76 -10.80
C PHE A 201 9.79 20.58 -12.07
N LYS A 202 9.14 21.75 -12.21
CA LYS A 202 9.33 22.66 -13.34
C LYS A 202 10.78 23.15 -13.45
N ARG A 203 11.38 23.54 -12.32
CA ARG A 203 12.78 23.97 -12.27
C ARG A 203 13.72 22.85 -12.69
N ASP A 204 13.53 21.66 -12.13
CA ASP A 204 14.42 20.52 -12.36
C ASP A 204 14.29 20.03 -13.81
N LEU A 205 13.10 20.12 -14.41
CA LEU A 205 12.88 19.84 -15.82
C LEU A 205 13.58 20.85 -16.74
N ALA A 206 13.61 22.14 -16.36
CA ALA A 206 14.37 23.16 -17.08
C ALA A 206 15.87 22.85 -17.08
N ILE A 207 16.39 22.46 -15.91
CA ILE A 207 17.79 22.08 -15.73
C ILE A 207 18.12 20.83 -16.56
N ALA A 208 17.26 19.80 -16.53
CA ALA A 208 17.45 18.59 -17.32
C ALA A 208 17.49 18.88 -18.83
N LYS A 209 16.59 19.74 -19.32
CA LYS A 209 16.55 20.21 -20.71
C LYS A 209 17.81 20.99 -21.12
N GLU A 210 18.36 21.81 -20.23
CA GLU A 210 19.58 22.59 -20.49
C GLU A 210 20.84 21.70 -20.48
N ASN A 211 20.91 20.76 -19.54
CA ASN A 211 22.06 19.86 -19.37
C ASN A 211 22.19 18.85 -20.51
N ASP A 212 21.07 18.31 -21.01
CA ASP A 212 21.06 17.41 -22.17
C ASP A 212 19.92 17.73 -23.15
N PRO A 213 20.14 18.70 -24.05
CA PRO A 213 19.17 19.03 -25.09
C PRO A 213 18.90 17.88 -26.06
N GLY A 214 19.85 16.93 -26.21
CA GLY A 214 19.72 15.78 -27.11
C GLY A 214 18.73 14.76 -26.55
N ALA A 215 18.89 14.39 -25.27
CA ALA A 215 17.93 13.56 -24.55
C ALA A 215 16.55 14.23 -24.50
N TRP A 216 16.49 15.56 -24.29
CA TRP A 216 15.22 16.27 -24.37
C TRP A 216 14.53 16.17 -25.74
N LEU A 217 15.30 16.15 -26.83
CA LEU A 217 14.75 16.09 -28.19
C LEU A 217 14.27 14.67 -28.56
N HIS A 218 14.99 13.63 -28.12
CA HIS A 218 14.77 12.25 -28.57
C HIS A 218 14.12 11.34 -27.52
N GLU A 219 14.26 11.66 -26.24
CA GLU A 219 13.87 10.83 -25.09
C GLU A 219 13.08 11.66 -24.06
N ARG A 220 12.33 12.66 -24.54
CA ARG A 220 11.61 13.65 -23.72
C ARG A 220 10.79 13.03 -22.59
N ASP A 221 10.00 12.00 -22.91
CA ASP A 221 9.09 11.39 -21.94
C ASP A 221 9.88 10.71 -20.83
N SER A 222 11.00 10.05 -21.15
CA SER A 222 11.90 9.44 -20.17
C SER A 222 12.57 10.49 -19.28
N VAL A 223 12.97 11.64 -19.84
CA VAL A 223 13.51 12.77 -19.05
C VAL A 223 12.46 13.30 -18.06
N ILE A 224 11.22 13.48 -18.52
CA ILE A 224 10.09 13.92 -17.70
C ILE A 224 9.81 12.91 -16.58
N GLU A 225 9.74 11.62 -16.92
CA GLU A 225 9.44 10.54 -15.97
C GLU A 225 10.54 10.36 -14.92
N SER A 226 11.81 10.51 -15.31
CA SER A 226 12.96 10.47 -14.40
C SER A 226 12.96 11.68 -13.46
N THR A 227 12.75 12.89 -14.01
CA THR A 227 12.67 14.14 -13.22
C THR A 227 11.43 14.17 -12.32
N GLY A 228 10.35 13.49 -12.73
CA GLY A 228 9.07 13.42 -12.04
C GLY A 228 9.03 12.41 -10.88
N THR A 229 10.15 11.77 -10.52
CA THR A 229 10.19 10.73 -9.47
C THR A 229 9.67 11.23 -8.13
N ALA A 230 9.95 12.48 -7.75
CA ALA A 230 9.43 13.07 -6.53
C ALA A 230 7.89 13.18 -6.51
N LEU A 231 7.27 13.48 -7.67
CA LEU A 231 5.81 13.49 -7.80
C LEU A 231 5.23 12.07 -7.71
N GLN A 232 5.90 11.09 -8.32
CA GLN A 232 5.52 9.68 -8.23
C GLN A 232 5.60 9.15 -6.80
N LYS A 233 6.64 9.55 -6.04
CA LYS A 233 6.76 9.23 -4.61
C LYS A 233 5.63 9.84 -3.80
N VAL A 234 5.30 11.11 -4.02
CA VAL A 234 4.15 11.76 -3.36
C VAL A 234 2.83 11.06 -3.68
N ALA A 235 2.66 10.55 -4.91
CA ALA A 235 1.48 9.78 -5.31
C ALA A 235 1.46 8.35 -4.73
N THR A 236 2.59 7.86 -4.22
CA THR A 236 2.71 6.54 -3.60
C THR A 236 2.13 6.60 -2.19
N SER A 237 1.10 5.81 -1.93
CA SER A 237 0.43 5.75 -0.63
C SER A 237 1.02 4.67 0.26
N THR A 238 1.63 3.63 -0.32
CA THR A 238 2.30 2.55 0.39
C THR A 238 3.24 1.81 -0.55
N TYR A 239 4.13 0.99 0.00
CA TYR A 239 4.95 0.06 -0.76
C TYR A 239 4.97 -1.31 -0.07
N MET A 240 5.10 -2.36 -0.87
CA MET A 240 5.03 -3.74 -0.41
C MET A 240 6.10 -4.57 -1.11
N ILE A 241 6.71 -5.48 -0.37
CA ILE A 241 7.69 -6.43 -0.87
C ILE A 241 7.02 -7.80 -0.95
N ILE A 242 7.23 -8.50 -2.05
CA ILE A 242 6.59 -9.80 -2.34
C ILE A 242 7.67 -10.88 -2.49
N ALA A 243 7.51 -11.94 -1.71
CA ALA A 243 8.18 -13.22 -1.88
C ALA A 243 7.22 -14.17 -2.64
N ASP A 244 7.27 -14.11 -3.96
CA ASP A 244 6.54 -15.00 -4.86
C ASP A 244 7.43 -16.14 -5.38
N GLU A 245 6.88 -16.99 -6.25
CA GLU A 245 7.60 -18.12 -6.82
C GLU A 245 8.90 -17.68 -7.54
N GLU A 246 8.84 -16.59 -8.29
CA GLU A 246 10.01 -16.06 -9.01
C GLU A 246 11.08 -15.54 -8.04
N ALA A 247 10.69 -14.95 -6.90
CA ALA A 247 11.64 -14.52 -5.88
C ALA A 247 12.46 -15.70 -5.34
N PHE A 248 11.83 -16.85 -5.07
CA PHE A 248 12.56 -18.05 -4.63
C PHE A 248 13.40 -18.69 -5.75
N GLN A 249 12.97 -18.58 -7.00
CA GLN A 249 13.75 -19.10 -8.14
C GLN A 249 14.98 -18.24 -8.46
N THR A 250 14.90 -16.92 -8.23
CA THR A 250 15.91 -15.96 -8.67
C THR A 250 16.71 -15.34 -7.53
N GLY A 251 16.25 -15.48 -6.29
CA GLY A 251 16.76 -14.75 -5.13
C GLY A 251 16.33 -13.28 -5.08
N LYS A 252 15.39 -12.85 -5.94
CA LYS A 252 15.02 -11.44 -6.11
C LYS A 252 13.56 -11.16 -5.73
N LEU A 253 13.38 -10.58 -4.54
CA LEU A 253 12.10 -10.08 -4.06
C LEU A 253 11.51 -9.03 -5.02
N LEU A 254 10.19 -8.98 -5.15
CA LEU A 254 9.50 -7.95 -5.92
C LEU A 254 9.10 -6.80 -5.01
N VAL A 255 9.54 -5.58 -5.30
CA VAL A 255 9.04 -4.36 -4.64
C VAL A 255 7.96 -3.72 -5.51
N LEU A 256 6.86 -3.31 -4.86
CA LEU A 256 5.73 -2.62 -5.47
C LEU A 256 5.55 -1.27 -4.77
N TYR A 257 5.60 -0.18 -5.53
CA TYR A 257 5.16 1.14 -5.09
C TYR A 257 3.73 1.37 -5.55
N LEU A 258 2.82 1.57 -4.60
CA LEU A 258 1.38 1.51 -4.81
C LEU A 258 0.73 2.84 -4.42
N ASP A 259 -0.19 3.30 -5.25
CA ASP A 259 -1.05 4.42 -4.89
C ASP A 259 -2.20 3.97 -3.97
N GLY A 260 -3.01 4.92 -3.51
CA GLY A 260 -4.11 4.64 -2.60
C GLY A 260 -5.25 3.79 -3.19
N PHE A 261 -5.28 3.59 -4.51
CA PHE A 261 -6.19 2.65 -5.16
C PHE A 261 -5.51 1.33 -5.53
N ARG A 262 -4.36 1.03 -4.92
CA ARG A 262 -3.58 -0.21 -5.10
C ARG A 262 -3.06 -0.38 -6.53
N ARG A 263 -2.96 0.72 -7.28
CA ARG A 263 -2.39 0.74 -8.63
C ARG A 263 -0.88 0.80 -8.49
N VAL A 264 -0.20 -0.03 -9.27
CA VAL A 264 1.27 -0.01 -9.33
C VAL A 264 1.69 1.28 -10.01
N ILE A 265 2.46 2.10 -9.29
CA ILE A 265 3.19 3.24 -9.81
C ILE A 265 4.48 2.70 -10.43
N ARG A 266 5.27 2.01 -9.62
CA ARG A 266 6.56 1.42 -9.99
C ARG A 266 6.72 0.03 -9.40
N GLU A 267 7.44 -0.83 -10.10
CA GLU A 267 7.80 -2.15 -9.60
C GLU A 267 9.20 -2.56 -10.04
N ALA A 268 9.87 -3.38 -9.26
CA ALA A 268 11.15 -3.96 -9.62
C ALA A 268 11.44 -5.26 -8.88
N ARG A 269 12.26 -6.12 -9.48
CA ARG A 269 12.94 -7.21 -8.77
C ARG A 269 14.19 -6.64 -8.11
N ILE A 270 14.28 -6.70 -6.79
CA ILE A 270 15.40 -6.17 -6.01
C ILE A 270 16.68 -6.87 -6.46
N ASP A 271 17.66 -6.09 -6.88
CA ASP A 271 18.97 -6.59 -7.25
C ASP A 271 19.86 -6.61 -6.00
N GLY A 272 20.00 -7.77 -5.36
CA GLY A 272 20.74 -7.92 -4.10
C GLY A 272 22.23 -7.55 -4.16
N GLU A 273 22.79 -7.35 -5.37
CA GLU A 273 24.13 -6.79 -5.56
C GLU A 273 24.18 -5.26 -5.43
N ARG A 274 23.03 -4.58 -5.55
CA ARG A 274 22.90 -3.11 -5.54
C ARG A 274 22.17 -2.60 -4.31
N ASP A 275 21.07 -3.27 -3.97
CA ASP A 275 20.14 -2.82 -2.93
C ASP A 275 19.71 -3.98 -2.06
N ASP A 276 19.56 -3.70 -0.78
CA ASP A 276 18.86 -4.54 0.19
C ASP A 276 17.58 -3.84 0.69
N ILE A 277 16.79 -4.54 1.49
CA ILE A 277 15.55 -3.99 2.06
C ILE A 277 15.83 -2.71 2.86
N GLY A 278 16.93 -2.67 3.60
CA GLY A 278 17.38 -1.49 4.35
C GLY A 278 17.60 -0.26 3.49
N SER A 279 18.28 -0.41 2.36
CA SER A 279 18.54 0.67 1.41
C SER A 279 17.24 1.20 0.75
N ILE A 280 16.27 0.32 0.52
CA ILE A 280 14.95 0.70 -0.01
C ILE A 280 14.16 1.50 1.01
N VAL A 281 14.12 1.04 2.27
CA VAL A 281 13.46 1.76 3.37
C VAL A 281 14.15 3.09 3.65
N GLY A 282 15.48 3.10 3.69
CA GLY A 282 16.27 4.33 3.86
C GLY A 282 16.02 5.35 2.75
N SER A 283 15.95 4.89 1.49
CA SER A 283 15.57 5.75 0.35
C SER A 283 14.13 6.25 0.49
N TRP A 284 13.20 5.40 0.93
CA TRP A 284 11.83 5.81 1.21
C TRP A 284 11.77 6.93 2.27
N MET A 285 12.58 6.86 3.33
CA MET A 285 12.60 7.85 4.41
C MET A 285 13.31 9.16 4.04
N GLU A 286 14.48 9.08 3.43
CA GLU A 286 15.43 10.20 3.41
C GLU A 286 15.46 10.97 2.09
N THR A 287 15.02 10.36 0.99
CA THR A 287 15.16 10.95 -0.35
C THR A 287 13.80 11.34 -0.94
N SER A 288 13.78 11.89 -2.15
CA SER A 288 12.54 12.01 -2.95
C SER A 288 12.43 10.88 -3.99
N ASP A 289 13.30 9.89 -3.87
CA ASP A 289 13.51 8.88 -4.89
C ASP A 289 12.74 7.59 -4.60
N LEU A 290 12.53 6.86 -5.67
CA LEU A 290 12.10 5.47 -5.69
C LEU A 290 13.23 4.67 -6.34
N LEU A 291 13.21 3.35 -6.23
CA LEU A 291 14.26 2.49 -6.79
C LEU A 291 14.53 2.84 -8.27
N GLU A 292 15.77 3.18 -8.61
CA GLU A 292 16.12 3.82 -9.90
C GLU A 292 15.75 2.95 -11.11
N TYR A 293 16.01 1.64 -11.02
CA TYR A 293 15.72 0.66 -12.08
C TYR A 293 14.31 0.08 -12.01
N SER A 294 13.44 0.63 -11.17
CA SER A 294 12.03 0.24 -11.18
C SER A 294 11.35 0.65 -12.48
N THR A 295 10.48 -0.22 -12.97
CA THR A 295 9.69 0.03 -14.17
C THR A 295 8.48 0.88 -13.79
N LEU A 296 8.32 2.02 -14.47
CA LEU A 296 7.12 2.85 -14.36
C LEU A 296 5.95 2.21 -15.12
N SER A 297 4.82 2.07 -14.43
CA SER A 297 3.58 1.56 -15.00
C SER A 297 3.04 2.44 -16.12
N GLU A 298 2.48 1.83 -17.17
CA GLU A 298 1.95 2.52 -18.36
C GLU A 298 0.94 3.64 -18.04
N ARG A 299 0.15 3.48 -16.97
CA ARG A 299 -0.82 4.50 -16.55
C ARG A 299 -0.16 5.77 -15.99
N TYR A 300 1.02 5.63 -15.39
CA TYR A 300 1.77 6.72 -14.78
C TYR A 300 2.85 7.31 -15.69
N ARG A 301 3.04 6.75 -16.89
CA ARG A 301 3.86 7.36 -17.94
C ARG A 301 3.29 8.70 -18.40
N VAL A 302 4.11 9.54 -19.03
CA VAL A 302 3.70 10.88 -19.50
C VAL A 302 2.39 10.87 -20.29
N ASN A 303 2.23 9.87 -21.16
CA ASN A 303 1.06 9.73 -22.02
C ASN A 303 -0.07 8.89 -21.39
N GLY A 304 0.16 8.36 -20.20
CA GLY A 304 -0.82 7.62 -19.41
C GLY A 304 -1.96 8.51 -18.92
N ASP A 305 -3.06 7.90 -18.49
CA ASP A 305 -4.19 8.64 -17.93
C ASP A 305 -3.83 9.31 -16.60
N LEU A 306 -3.15 8.59 -15.71
CA LEU A 306 -2.75 9.11 -14.40
C LEU A 306 -1.48 9.98 -14.47
N GLY A 307 -0.53 9.64 -15.35
CA GLY A 307 0.66 10.45 -15.54
C GLY A 307 0.34 11.86 -16.07
N ARG A 308 -0.62 11.99 -16.99
CA ARG A 308 -1.07 13.32 -17.46
C ARG A 308 -1.62 14.19 -16.34
N GLU A 309 -2.38 13.60 -15.42
CA GLU A 309 -2.87 14.29 -14.23
C GLU A 309 -1.74 14.59 -13.24
N LEU A 310 -0.79 13.68 -13.05
CA LEU A 310 0.29 13.83 -12.09
C LEU A 310 1.33 14.87 -12.52
N TYR A 311 1.73 14.91 -13.79
CA TYR A 311 2.81 15.81 -14.23
C TYR A 311 2.34 17.20 -14.62
N GLN A 312 1.03 17.41 -14.82
CA GLN A 312 0.43 18.70 -15.19
C GLN A 312 1.18 19.41 -16.33
N LEU A 313 1.63 18.66 -17.35
CA LEU A 313 2.58 19.19 -18.35
C LEU A 313 2.07 20.40 -19.11
N THR A 314 0.76 20.53 -19.34
CA THR A 314 0.19 21.73 -19.99
C THR A 314 0.46 22.99 -19.17
N GLU A 315 0.39 22.90 -17.84
CA GLU A 315 0.65 24.01 -16.92
C GLU A 315 2.15 24.18 -16.67
N VAL A 316 2.87 23.06 -16.47
CA VAL A 316 4.30 23.05 -16.20
C VAL A 316 5.11 23.59 -17.38
N LEU A 317 4.75 23.20 -18.61
CA LEU A 317 5.50 23.56 -19.81
C LEU A 317 5.10 24.90 -20.44
N ALA A 318 4.06 25.57 -19.95
CA ALA A 318 3.56 26.81 -20.54
C ALA A 318 4.63 27.92 -20.63
N ASP A 319 5.68 27.86 -19.79
CA ASP A 319 6.76 28.85 -19.71
C ASP A 319 8.18 28.25 -19.86
N LEU A 320 8.32 27.04 -20.43
CA LEU A 320 9.56 26.26 -20.50
C LEU A 320 10.13 26.15 -21.93
#